data_AF-A0A3D2IQF8-F1
#
_entry.id   AF-A0A3D2IQF8-F1
#
_cell.length_a   1.000
_cell.length_b   1.000
_cell.length_c   1.000
_cell.angle_alpha   90.00
_cell.angle_beta   90.00
_cell.angle_gamma   90.00
#
_symmetry.space_group_name_H-M   'P 1'
#
loop_
_entity.id
_entity.type
_entity.pdbx_description
1 polymer ?
#
loop_
_entity_poly.entity_id
_entity_poly.type
_entity_poly.pdbx_seq_one_letter_code
_entity_poly.pdbx_strand_id
1 'polypeptide(L)'
;MDEAFTDMQAYMDFETDKEVCPFFSGLKENTIRGLLYVSSYGGRTANTEYEVLTGDSVGFVPPSSTPYQLYIDSPMPNLDAALENQGYRHTVGMHPYRPSGYNRENVYRLFGFDHLIFLDQFPDAELIYGKVSDDADVDRIITEYEAAKL
;
A
#
# COMPACT_ATOMS: atom_id res chain seq x y z
N MET A 1 0.10 1.47 2.35
CA MET A 1 0.01 2.62 1.43
C MET A 1 -1.18 3.43 1.90
N ASP A 2 -1.02 4.73 2.11
CA ASP A 2 -2.11 5.61 2.52
C ASP A 2 -2.81 6.16 1.26
N GLU A 3 -4.08 5.83 1.07
CA GLU A 3 -4.80 6.08 -0.19
C GLU A 3 -5.05 7.58 -0.39
N ALA A 4 -4.62 8.10 -1.55
CA ALA A 4 -4.74 9.50 -1.93
C ALA A 4 -4.17 10.54 -0.94
N PHE A 5 -3.39 10.13 0.06
CA PHE A 5 -2.79 11.05 1.03
C PHE A 5 -1.74 11.97 0.37
N THR A 6 -1.88 13.26 0.62
CA THR A 6 -0.88 14.27 0.27
C THR A 6 -0.97 15.43 1.26
N ASP A 7 0.16 15.90 1.77
CA ASP A 7 0.19 17.16 2.52
C ASP A 7 0.15 18.33 1.54
N MET A 8 -1.04 18.88 1.34
CA MET A 8 -1.27 19.97 0.38
C MET A 8 -0.47 21.24 0.70
N GLN A 9 -0.05 21.43 1.96
CA GLN A 9 0.78 22.57 2.36
C GLN A 9 2.18 22.53 1.73
N ALA A 10 2.63 21.37 1.25
CA ALA A 10 3.88 21.25 0.51
C ALA A 10 3.81 21.82 -0.92
N TYR A 11 2.60 22.03 -1.46
CA TYR A 11 2.37 22.40 -2.86
C TYR A 11 1.62 23.72 -3.05
N MET A 12 0.88 24.16 -2.04
CA MET A 12 0.05 25.35 -2.12
C MET A 12 0.29 26.26 -0.92
N ASP A 13 0.23 27.56 -1.16
CA ASP A 13 0.27 28.58 -0.12
C ASP A 13 -1.16 28.89 0.34
N PHE A 14 -1.54 28.37 1.51
CA PHE A 14 -2.82 28.62 2.14
C PHE A 14 -2.71 28.56 3.66
N GLU A 15 -3.54 29.35 4.33
CA GLU A 15 -3.66 29.35 5.79
C GLU A 15 -4.70 28.32 6.24
N THR A 16 -4.45 27.69 7.39
CA THR A 16 -5.36 26.76 8.06
C THR A 16 -5.67 27.28 9.46
N ASP A 17 -6.85 26.98 9.97
CA ASP A 17 -7.26 27.34 11.34
C ASP A 17 -6.56 26.50 12.41
N LYS A 18 -5.98 25.36 12.00
CA LYS A 18 -5.20 24.42 12.83
C LYS A 18 -4.17 23.67 11.98
N GLU A 19 -3.12 23.18 12.63
CA GLU A 19 -2.16 22.29 11.97
C GLU A 19 -2.83 21.01 11.45
N VAL A 20 -2.65 20.69 10.16
CA VAL A 20 -3.36 19.59 9.47
C VAL A 20 -2.70 18.24 9.71
N CYS A 21 -1.36 18.19 9.71
CA CYS A 21 -0.58 16.96 9.78
C CYS A 21 0.44 16.95 10.95
N PRO A 22 0.03 17.24 12.20
CA PRO A 22 0.96 17.47 13.32
C PRO A 22 1.86 16.27 13.63
N PHE A 23 1.37 15.04 13.44
CA PHE A 23 2.18 13.84 13.58
C PHE A 23 3.34 13.81 12.58
N PHE A 24 3.06 13.99 11.29
CA PHE A 24 4.09 14.03 10.23
C PHE A 24 5.06 15.20 10.41
N SER A 25 4.56 16.39 10.77
CA SER A 25 5.40 17.56 11.11
C SER A 25 6.37 17.26 12.25
N GLY A 26 5.89 16.51 13.25
CA GLY A 26 6.62 16.10 14.45
C GLY A 26 7.70 15.04 14.24
N LEU A 27 7.62 14.25 13.15
CA LEU A 27 8.62 13.22 12.83
C LEU A 27 9.97 13.85 12.44
N LYS A 28 10.85 14.05 13.43
CA LYS A 28 12.19 14.64 13.26
C LYS A 28 13.31 13.71 13.71
N GLU A 29 13.13 13.03 14.83
CA GLU A 29 14.13 12.12 15.39
C GLU A 29 14.02 10.74 14.73
N ASN A 30 15.16 10.13 14.39
CA ASN A 30 15.25 8.79 13.80
C ASN A 30 14.34 8.55 12.58
N THR A 31 14.00 9.61 11.82
CA THR A 31 13.10 9.53 10.67
C THR A 31 13.78 10.11 9.43
N ILE A 32 13.79 9.35 8.33
CA ILE A 32 14.08 9.88 7.00
C ILE A 32 12.75 10.22 6.35
N ARG A 33 12.58 11.47 5.92
CA ARG A 33 11.35 11.95 5.29
C ARG A 33 11.66 12.84 4.10
N GLY A 34 10.72 12.92 3.17
CA GLY A 34 10.83 13.73 1.96
C GLY A 34 9.54 13.69 1.15
N LEU A 35 9.60 14.23 -0.06
CA LEU A 35 8.49 14.15 -1.01
C LEU A 35 8.65 12.90 -1.88
N LEU A 36 7.58 12.12 -1.98
CA LEU A 36 7.48 11.00 -2.91
C LEU A 36 6.69 11.42 -4.15
N TYR A 37 7.34 11.41 -5.31
CA TYR A 37 6.66 11.59 -6.58
C TYR A 37 6.12 10.25 -7.05
N VAL A 38 4.83 10.19 -7.37
CA VAL A 38 4.16 8.97 -7.82
C VAL A 38 3.72 9.10 -9.28
N SER A 39 3.76 8.00 -10.02
CA SER A 39 3.34 7.91 -11.43
C SER A 39 1.82 7.81 -11.62
N SER A 40 1.04 8.20 -10.61
CA SER A 40 -0.41 8.03 -10.53
C SER A 40 -1.10 9.36 -10.17
N TYR A 41 -2.23 9.64 -10.82
CA TYR A 41 -3.07 10.82 -10.51
C TYR A 41 -4.55 10.43 -10.59
N GLY A 42 -5.32 10.72 -9.54
CA GLY A 42 -6.77 10.50 -9.48
C GLY A 42 -7.21 9.02 -9.50
N GLY A 43 -6.30 8.07 -9.25
CA GLY A 43 -6.57 6.64 -9.22
C GLY A 43 -5.37 5.82 -9.72
N ARG A 44 -5.60 4.51 -9.94
CA ARG A 44 -4.55 3.52 -10.32
C ARG A 44 -3.49 3.33 -9.22
N THR A 45 -3.95 3.25 -7.98
CA THR A 45 -3.16 2.92 -6.77
C THR A 45 -2.21 1.72 -6.99
N ALA A 46 -2.67 0.70 -7.72
CA ALA A 46 -1.87 -0.48 -8.08
C ALA A 46 -0.60 -0.17 -8.91
N ASN A 47 -0.50 0.99 -9.57
CA ASN A 47 0.72 1.38 -10.28
C ASN A 47 1.83 1.72 -9.28
N THR A 48 1.54 2.51 -8.25
CA THR A 48 2.51 2.83 -7.20
C THR A 48 2.92 1.57 -6.44
N GLU A 49 1.97 0.67 -6.21
CA GLU A 49 2.22 -0.61 -5.57
C GLU A 49 3.15 -1.51 -6.41
N TYR A 50 2.93 -1.56 -7.71
CA TYR A 50 3.83 -2.22 -8.67
C TYR A 50 5.24 -1.64 -8.59
N GLU A 51 5.41 -0.32 -8.71
CA GLU A 51 6.74 0.32 -8.68
C GLU A 51 7.48 0.04 -7.37
N VAL A 52 6.77 0.03 -6.23
CA VAL A 52 7.37 -0.26 -4.91
C VAL A 52 7.77 -1.72 -4.79
N LEU A 53 6.90 -2.66 -5.21
CA LEU A 53 7.15 -4.08 -5.02
C LEU A 53 8.13 -4.66 -6.04
N THR A 54 8.16 -4.18 -7.27
CA THR A 54 9.06 -4.74 -8.30
C THR A 54 10.32 -3.91 -8.51
N GLY A 55 10.27 -2.61 -8.18
CA GLY A 55 11.31 -1.64 -8.56
C GLY A 55 11.25 -1.22 -10.04
N ASP A 56 10.29 -1.75 -10.81
CA ASP A 56 10.11 -1.41 -12.22
C ASP A 56 9.26 -0.16 -12.37
N SER A 57 9.73 0.81 -13.15
CA SER A 57 8.95 2.03 -13.39
C SER A 57 7.82 1.80 -14.38
N VAL A 58 6.63 2.34 -14.06
CA VAL A 58 5.51 2.37 -15.01
C VAL A 58 5.72 3.36 -16.16
N GLY A 59 6.79 4.16 -16.13
CA GLY A 59 7.19 5.01 -17.26
C GLY A 59 7.53 4.22 -18.53
N PHE A 60 7.79 2.93 -18.41
CA PHE A 60 8.08 2.03 -19.54
C PHE A 60 6.85 1.25 -20.04
N VAL A 61 5.69 1.41 -19.41
CA VAL A 61 4.43 0.83 -19.90
C VAL A 61 3.57 1.89 -20.61
N PRO A 62 2.67 1.49 -21.54
CA PRO A 62 1.79 2.44 -22.20
C PRO A 62 1.02 3.33 -21.22
N PRO A 63 0.82 4.62 -21.54
CA PRO A 63 0.05 5.51 -20.69
C PRO A 63 -1.35 4.96 -20.42
N SER A 64 -1.82 5.10 -19.19
CA SER A 64 -3.10 4.58 -18.69
C SER A 64 -3.18 3.06 -18.46
N SER A 65 -2.11 2.30 -18.71
CA SER A 65 -2.01 0.91 -18.31
C SER A 65 -1.96 0.73 -16.79
N THR A 66 -2.46 -0.42 -16.31
CA THR A 66 -2.26 -0.90 -14.94
C THR A 66 -1.50 -2.23 -15.02
N PRO A 67 -0.19 -2.30 -14.68
CA PRO A 67 0.62 -3.49 -14.88
C PRO A 67 0.06 -4.76 -14.27
N TYR A 68 -0.51 -4.67 -13.06
CA TYR A 68 -1.16 -5.80 -12.38
C TYR A 68 -2.21 -6.52 -13.22
N GLN A 69 -2.90 -5.79 -14.11
CA GLN A 69 -3.97 -6.34 -14.95
C GLN A 69 -3.46 -6.82 -16.31
N LEU A 70 -2.28 -6.36 -16.75
CA LEU A 70 -1.84 -6.52 -18.14
C LEU A 70 -0.55 -7.32 -18.31
N TYR A 71 0.34 -7.32 -17.30
CA TYR A 71 1.71 -7.80 -17.46
C TYR A 71 2.16 -8.79 -16.39
N ILE A 72 1.39 -8.99 -15.31
CA ILE A 72 1.73 -9.95 -14.26
C ILE A 72 0.93 -11.23 -14.48
N ASP A 73 1.54 -12.19 -15.16
CA ASP A 73 0.94 -13.49 -15.51
C ASP A 73 1.70 -14.70 -14.96
N SER A 74 2.87 -14.45 -14.36
CA SER A 74 3.78 -15.46 -13.83
C SER A 74 4.60 -14.90 -12.67
N PRO A 75 5.17 -15.76 -11.80
CA PRO A 75 6.04 -15.29 -10.73
C PRO A 75 7.22 -14.50 -11.28
N MET A 76 7.57 -13.40 -10.61
CA MET A 76 8.66 -12.53 -11.03
C MET A 76 9.43 -11.98 -9.82
N PRO A 77 10.69 -11.52 -10.00
CA PRO A 77 11.45 -10.85 -8.95
C PRO A 77 10.67 -9.67 -8.39
N ASN A 78 10.60 -9.60 -7.07
CA ASN A 78 9.91 -8.55 -6.34
C ASN A 78 10.48 -8.46 -4.91
N LEU A 79 10.05 -7.46 -4.15
CA LEU A 79 10.50 -7.17 -2.80
C LEU A 79 10.22 -8.31 -1.83
N ASP A 80 9.07 -8.98 -1.95
CA ASP A 80 8.69 -10.10 -1.09
C ASP A 80 9.68 -11.26 -1.27
N ALA A 81 9.93 -11.66 -2.52
CA ALA A 81 10.93 -12.67 -2.85
C ALA A 81 12.35 -12.28 -2.38
N ALA A 82 12.70 -11.00 -2.42
CA ALA A 82 14.00 -10.51 -1.93
C ALA A 82 14.11 -10.59 -0.40
N LEU A 83 13.01 -10.35 0.33
CA LEU A 83 12.94 -10.49 1.79
C LEU A 83 12.92 -11.96 2.21
N GLU A 84 12.20 -12.82 1.49
CA GLU A 84 12.19 -14.26 1.74
C GLU A 84 13.60 -14.86 1.66
N ASN A 85 14.38 -14.45 0.64
CA ASN A 85 15.80 -14.83 0.49
C ASN A 85 16.70 -14.34 1.64
N GLN A 86 16.27 -13.33 2.39
CA GLN A 86 16.95 -12.83 3.60
C GLN A 86 16.44 -13.50 4.89
N GLY A 87 15.53 -14.47 4.79
CA GLY A 87 15.01 -15.21 5.93
C GLY A 87 13.71 -14.65 6.51
N TYR A 88 13.12 -13.61 5.91
CA TYR A 88 11.78 -13.16 6.30
C TYR A 88 10.74 -14.22 5.92
N ARG A 89 9.74 -14.40 6.77
CA ARG A 89 8.64 -15.37 6.61
C ARG A 89 7.35 -14.71 7.10
N HIS A 90 6.21 -15.34 6.82
CA HIS A 90 4.89 -14.83 7.19
C HIS A 90 4.58 -13.49 6.53
N THR A 91 4.85 -13.38 5.23
CA THR A 91 4.59 -12.15 4.49
C THR A 91 3.10 -12.02 4.20
N VAL A 92 2.55 -10.82 4.44
CA VAL A 92 1.10 -10.57 4.36
C VAL A 92 0.82 -9.51 3.30
N GLY A 93 0.09 -9.90 2.26
CA GLY A 93 -0.52 -8.97 1.31
C GLY A 93 -1.90 -8.57 1.80
N MET A 94 -2.06 -7.34 2.30
CA MET A 94 -3.31 -6.86 2.88
C MET A 94 -3.88 -5.67 2.13
N HIS A 95 -5.18 -5.72 1.83
CA HIS A 95 -5.91 -4.60 1.26
C HIS A 95 -7.38 -4.66 1.71
N PRO A 96 -7.90 -3.67 2.45
CA PRO A 96 -9.26 -3.69 2.99
C PRO A 96 -10.35 -3.39 1.94
N TYR A 97 -10.25 -4.06 0.79
CA TYR A 97 -11.18 -3.99 -0.32
C TYR A 97 -11.30 -5.34 -1.02
N ARG A 98 -12.06 -5.40 -2.12
CA ARG A 98 -12.32 -6.64 -2.85
C ARG A 98 -11.02 -7.23 -3.42
N PRO A 99 -10.81 -8.56 -3.33
CA PRO A 99 -9.61 -9.24 -3.87
C PRO A 99 -9.39 -9.02 -5.36
N SER A 100 -10.48 -8.89 -6.12
CA SER A 100 -10.43 -8.64 -7.56
C SER A 100 -10.02 -7.22 -7.96
N GLY A 101 -9.95 -6.29 -7.01
CA GLY A 101 -9.51 -4.91 -7.25
C GLY A 101 -8.11 -4.91 -7.89
N TYR A 102 -8.01 -4.38 -9.12
CA TYR A 102 -6.78 -4.39 -9.92
C TYR A 102 -6.11 -5.77 -10.10
N ASN A 103 -6.84 -6.88 -9.99
CA ASN A 103 -6.27 -8.24 -10.06
C ASN A 103 -5.33 -8.60 -8.88
N ARG A 104 -5.47 -7.93 -7.72
CA ARG A 104 -4.57 -8.10 -6.56
C ARG A 104 -4.47 -9.52 -6.05
N GLU A 105 -5.56 -10.27 -5.96
CA GLU A 105 -5.48 -11.66 -5.48
C GLU A 105 -4.52 -12.50 -6.31
N ASN A 106 -4.60 -12.42 -7.65
CA ASN A 106 -3.70 -13.18 -8.51
C ASN A 106 -2.27 -12.64 -8.43
N VAL A 107 -2.10 -11.32 -8.44
CA VAL A 107 -0.78 -10.69 -8.36
C VAL A 107 -0.08 -11.03 -7.05
N TYR A 108 -0.76 -10.94 -5.91
CA TYR A 108 -0.15 -11.25 -4.62
C TYR A 108 0.25 -12.73 -4.52
N ARG A 109 -0.56 -13.64 -5.06
CA ARG A 109 -0.18 -15.07 -5.16
C ARG A 109 1.06 -15.25 -6.06
N LEU A 110 1.15 -14.53 -7.18
CA LEU A 110 2.31 -14.60 -8.08
C LEU A 110 3.56 -13.95 -7.48
N PHE A 111 3.41 -12.94 -6.63
CA PHE A 111 4.52 -12.30 -5.93
C PHE A 111 5.06 -13.13 -4.77
N GLY A 112 4.27 -14.07 -4.26
CA GLY A 112 4.73 -15.06 -3.28
C GLY A 112 4.28 -14.81 -1.84
N PHE A 113 3.38 -13.86 -1.59
CA PHE A 113 2.90 -13.58 -0.23
C PHE A 113 2.31 -14.83 0.44
N ASP A 114 2.74 -15.12 1.67
CA ASP A 114 2.28 -16.28 2.45
C ASP A 114 0.79 -16.19 2.79
N HIS A 115 0.32 -14.98 3.10
CA HIS A 115 -1.04 -14.71 3.54
C HIS A 115 -1.64 -13.53 2.81
N LEU A 116 -2.91 -13.67 2.42
CA LEU A 116 -3.68 -12.59 1.80
C LEU A 116 -4.84 -12.20 2.72
N ILE A 117 -5.03 -10.91 2.91
CA ILE A 117 -6.09 -10.36 3.75
C ILE A 117 -6.87 -9.32 2.93
N PHE A 118 -8.15 -9.63 2.67
CA PHE A 118 -9.06 -8.77 1.94
C PHE A 118 -10.29 -8.41 2.78
N LEU A 119 -11.20 -7.62 2.20
CA LEU A 119 -12.38 -7.05 2.88
C LEU A 119 -13.22 -8.06 3.70
N ASP A 120 -13.35 -9.30 3.24
CA ASP A 120 -14.10 -10.36 3.94
C ASP A 120 -13.45 -10.79 5.26
N GLN A 121 -12.17 -10.46 5.46
CA GLN A 121 -11.40 -10.71 6.68
C GLN A 121 -11.33 -9.48 7.61
N PHE A 122 -12.16 -8.46 7.35
CA PHE A 122 -12.40 -7.31 8.24
C PHE A 122 -13.82 -7.37 8.85
N PRO A 123 -14.17 -8.41 9.63
CA PRO A 123 -15.48 -8.49 10.27
C PRO A 123 -15.60 -7.35 11.29
N ASP A 124 -16.77 -6.71 11.31
CA ASP A 124 -17.12 -5.66 12.27
C ASP A 124 -16.17 -4.44 12.28
N ALA A 125 -15.37 -4.27 11.23
CA ALA A 125 -14.49 -3.11 11.10
C ALA A 125 -15.29 -1.81 11.10
N GLU A 126 -14.74 -0.79 11.78
CA GLU A 126 -15.29 0.55 11.68
C GLU A 126 -15.27 1.03 10.23
N LEU A 127 -16.35 1.68 9.81
CA LEU A 127 -16.49 2.17 8.45
C LEU A 127 -16.58 3.69 8.43
N ILE A 128 -15.77 4.32 7.57
CA ILE A 128 -15.87 5.73 7.20
C ILE A 128 -16.37 5.79 5.75
N TYR A 129 -17.52 6.44 5.53
CA TYR A 129 -18.19 6.49 4.22
C TYR A 129 -18.40 5.10 3.55
N GLY A 130 -18.63 4.07 4.36
CA GLY A 130 -18.86 2.69 3.88
C GLY A 130 -17.60 1.97 3.40
N LYS A 131 -16.41 2.48 3.76
CA LYS A 131 -15.10 1.84 3.58
C LYS A 131 -14.50 1.57 4.95
N VAL A 132 -13.71 0.51 5.07
CA VAL A 132 -12.93 0.22 6.29
C VAL A 132 -12.11 1.46 6.64
N SER A 133 -12.16 1.90 7.89
CA SER A 133 -11.35 3.03 8.38
C SER A 133 -9.87 2.67 8.42
N ASP A 134 -9.00 3.68 8.32
CA ASP A 134 -7.55 3.46 8.47
C ASP A 134 -7.21 2.94 9.87
N ASP A 135 -7.95 3.36 10.90
CA ASP A 135 -7.80 2.83 12.27
C ASP A 135 -8.04 1.32 12.31
N ALA A 136 -9.12 0.83 11.68
CA ALA A 136 -9.41 -0.60 11.62
C ALA A 136 -8.39 -1.37 10.75
N ASP A 137 -7.86 -0.75 9.69
CA ASP A 137 -6.79 -1.33 8.87
C ASP A 137 -5.48 -1.47 9.68
N VAL A 138 -5.10 -0.44 10.43
CA VAL A 138 -3.90 -0.45 11.28
C VAL A 138 -4.06 -1.43 12.46
N ASP A 139 -5.23 -1.51 13.09
CA ASP A 139 -5.51 -2.50 14.13
C ASP A 139 -5.36 -3.94 13.60
N ARG A 140 -5.75 -4.17 12.33
CA ARG A 140 -5.51 -5.45 11.66
C ARG A 140 -4.02 -5.72 11.46
N ILE A 141 -3.23 -4.73 11.02
CA ILE A 141 -1.76 -4.85 10.90
C ILE A 141 -1.15 -5.25 12.24
N ILE A 142 -1.53 -4.58 13.33
CA ILE A 142 -1.02 -4.85 14.67
C ILE A 142 -1.37 -6.29 15.08
N THR A 143 -2.60 -6.73 14.81
CA THR A 143 -3.05 -8.10 15.11
C THR A 143 -2.21 -9.16 14.41
N GLU A 144 -1.97 -9.02 13.11
CA GLU A 144 -1.12 -9.95 12.34
C GLU A 144 0.32 -9.95 12.82
N TYR A 145 0.86 -8.76 13.12
CA TYR A 145 2.22 -8.61 13.63
C TYR A 145 2.41 -9.29 14.99
N GLU A 146 1.49 -9.09 15.94
CA GLU A 146 1.59 -9.73 17.27
C GLU A 146 1.39 -11.25 17.19
N ALA A 147 0.56 -11.74 16.26
CA ALA A 147 0.39 -13.17 16.02
C ALA A 147 1.66 -13.83 15.46
N ALA A 148 2.43 -13.13 14.61
CA ALA A 148 3.63 -13.63 13.96
C ALA A 148 4.91 -13.55 14.83
N LYS A 149 4.87 -12.90 16.00
CA LYS A 149 6.03 -12.79 16.91
C LYS A 149 6.36 -14.07 17.67
N LEU A 150 5.43 -15.02 17.76
CA LEU A 150 5.51 -16.24 18.57
C LEU A 150 6.19 -17.38 17.81
#